data_AF-A0A355EQT7-F1
#
_entry.id   AF-A0A355EQT7-F1
#
_cell.length_a   1.000
_cell.length_b   1.000
_cell.length_c   1.000
_cell.angle_alpha   90.00
_cell.angle_beta   90.00
_cell.angle_gamma   90.00
#
_symmetry.space_group_name_H-M   'P 1'
#
loop_
_entity.id
_entity.type
_entity.pdbx_description
1 polymer ?
#
loop_
_entity_poly.entity_id
_entity_poly.type
_entity_poly.pdbx_seq_one_letter_code
_entity_poly.pdbx_strand_id
1 'polypeptide(L)'
;MKYHRKVSTPVAVIVIFCVLFLAGCWRPKGGPDGRAGGPGGPGGSFLSTMFDRKPFNTGVEKLPAMYTGHNPELLYNNIRMRKEGALREPQETDEEHRRRIDREIYLPLMGSLDFDSVYAFRITPKEVLYNAGDQVMRVRCEITNAFEGGREERTKKAFMVRYQPQLDNRYTITDKRGVRIEVEEIKFSEYAVVAVNAAAFPIEETAPESTKGDEKTKDQAGKSDRETFTTTIKMTPEEAKRCKGNVTALLVGKLASPYTSYEEITRKPVPEKPGTYLARYHYLYIQLLDIWFYDIATGKIVKKIGNGL
;
A
#
# COMPACT_ATOMS: atom_id res chain seq x y z
N MET A 1 18.39 -24.87 2.14
CA MET A 1 17.95 -24.62 0.75
C MET A 1 18.78 -23.46 0.18
N LYS A 2 19.76 -23.74 -0.70
CA LYS A 2 20.66 -22.71 -1.26
C LYS A 2 19.96 -22.05 -2.46
N TYR A 3 19.59 -20.78 -2.33
CA TYR A 3 19.07 -20.00 -3.45
C TYR A 3 20.24 -19.58 -4.35
N HIS A 4 20.29 -20.12 -5.58
CA HIS A 4 21.23 -19.68 -6.59
C HIS A 4 20.77 -18.34 -7.18
N ARG A 5 21.56 -17.30 -6.96
CA ARG A 5 21.39 -15.96 -7.56
C ARG A 5 21.90 -16.02 -9.00
N LYS A 6 20.99 -16.04 -9.99
CA LYS A 6 21.36 -15.72 -11.38
C LYS A 6 21.32 -14.20 -11.51
N VAL A 7 22.48 -13.58 -11.57
CA VAL A 7 22.63 -12.18 -11.99
C VAL A 7 22.46 -12.18 -13.50
N SER A 8 21.28 -11.77 -13.98
CA SER A 8 21.04 -11.55 -15.41
C SER A 8 21.59 -10.18 -15.77
N THR A 9 22.64 -10.14 -16.57
CA THR A 9 23.10 -8.94 -17.27
C THR A 9 21.95 -8.40 -18.14
N PRO A 10 21.61 -7.10 -18.10
CA PRO A 10 20.59 -6.56 -18.98
C PRO A 10 21.17 -6.40 -20.40
N VAL A 11 20.66 -7.20 -21.33
CA VAL A 11 20.82 -6.93 -22.77
C VAL A 11 19.85 -5.79 -23.10
N ALA A 12 20.39 -4.64 -23.47
CA ALA A 12 19.62 -3.50 -23.94
C ALA A 12 18.94 -3.86 -25.27
N VAL A 13 17.63 -4.11 -25.24
CA VAL A 13 16.80 -4.24 -26.44
C VAL A 13 16.27 -2.86 -26.78
N ILE A 14 16.85 -2.25 -27.81
CA ILE A 14 16.37 -1.01 -28.42
C ILE A 14 15.10 -1.35 -29.19
N VAL A 15 13.94 -0.92 -28.69
CA VAL A 15 12.67 -1.00 -29.41
C VAL A 15 12.44 0.32 -30.14
N ILE A 16 12.60 0.29 -31.47
CA ILE A 16 12.23 1.38 -32.37
C ILE A 16 10.71 1.31 -32.58
N PHE A 17 9.97 2.24 -31.98
CA PHE A 17 8.56 2.46 -32.31
C PHE A 17 8.46 3.48 -33.45
N CYS A 18 8.25 2.98 -34.66
CA CYS A 18 7.85 3.81 -35.80
C CYS A 18 6.41 4.28 -35.60
N VAL A 19 6.27 5.61 -35.60
CA VAL A 19 5.01 6.35 -35.68
C VAL A 19 4.34 6.05 -37.02
N LEU A 20 3.12 5.52 -36.99
CA LEU A 20 2.19 5.61 -38.11
C LEU A 20 0.88 6.21 -37.62
N PHE A 21 0.77 7.53 -37.82
CA PHE A 21 -0.49 8.25 -37.93
C PHE A 21 -1.26 7.70 -39.12
N LEU A 22 -2.45 7.12 -38.89
CA LEU A 22 -3.50 7.10 -39.91
C LEU A 22 -4.80 7.56 -39.27
N ALA A 23 -5.28 8.67 -39.84
CA ALA A 23 -6.57 9.27 -39.62
C ALA A 23 -7.71 8.28 -39.94
N GLY A 24 -8.74 8.30 -39.11
CA GLY A 24 -9.96 7.52 -39.29
C GLY A 24 -11.11 8.14 -38.53
N CYS A 25 -11.59 9.29 -39.03
CA CYS A 25 -12.83 9.90 -38.59
C CYS A 25 -14.03 9.01 -38.94
N TRP A 26 -14.62 8.32 -37.96
CA TRP A 26 -15.98 7.80 -38.07
C TRP A 26 -16.83 8.28 -36.89
N ARG A 27 -17.69 9.26 -37.19
CA ARG A 27 -18.83 9.70 -36.37
C ARG A 27 -20.04 8.82 -36.69
N PRO A 28 -20.65 8.12 -35.72
CA PRO A 28 -22.02 7.66 -35.84
C PRO A 28 -23.00 8.81 -35.59
N LYS A 29 -23.99 8.92 -36.47
CA LYS A 29 -25.14 9.82 -36.40
C LYS A 29 -25.99 9.54 -35.16
N GLY A 30 -26.52 10.62 -34.58
CA GLY A 30 -27.41 10.58 -33.43
C GLY A 30 -28.80 9.99 -33.74
N GLY A 31 -29.36 9.36 -32.71
CA GLY A 31 -30.79 9.11 -32.56
C GLY A 31 -31.36 10.02 -31.48
N PRO A 32 -32.56 10.62 -31.67
CA PRO A 32 -33.18 11.49 -30.69
C PRO A 32 -34.18 10.68 -29.84
N ASP A 33 -33.72 10.12 -28.72
CA ASP A 33 -34.64 9.58 -27.71
C ASP A 33 -34.69 10.53 -26.51
N GLY A 34 -35.73 11.34 -26.50
CA GLY A 34 -36.15 12.12 -25.35
C GLY A 34 -36.51 11.20 -24.19
N ARG A 35 -35.78 11.33 -23.08
CA ARG A 35 -36.26 10.90 -21.77
C ARG A 35 -36.35 12.10 -20.86
N ALA A 36 -37.59 12.28 -20.39
CA ALA A 36 -38.04 13.31 -19.47
C ALA A 36 -37.14 13.41 -18.24
N GLY A 37 -36.78 14.65 -17.91
CA GLY A 37 -36.14 15.01 -16.65
C GLY A 37 -37.07 14.70 -15.49
N GLY A 38 -36.67 13.74 -14.66
CA GLY A 38 -37.22 13.55 -13.33
C GLY A 38 -36.72 14.66 -12.38
N PRO A 39 -37.51 15.03 -11.36
CA PRO A 39 -37.18 16.09 -10.43
C PRO A 39 -35.92 15.73 -9.62
N GLY A 40 -35.01 16.70 -9.53
CA GLY A 40 -33.71 16.59 -8.86
C GLY A 40 -33.82 16.05 -7.45
N GLY A 41 -33.29 14.84 -7.25
CA GLY A 41 -33.00 14.32 -5.92
C GLY A 41 -31.96 15.19 -5.21
N PRO A 42 -31.99 15.24 -3.87
CA PRO A 42 -31.05 16.02 -3.07
C PRO A 42 -29.63 15.63 -3.45
N GLY A 43 -28.84 16.64 -3.81
CA GLY A 43 -27.48 16.48 -4.34
C GLY A 43 -26.68 15.50 -3.51
N GLY A 44 -26.50 14.29 -4.07
CA GLY A 44 -25.49 13.36 -3.62
C GLY A 44 -24.15 14.05 -3.85
N SER A 45 -23.63 14.67 -2.79
CA SER A 45 -22.25 15.12 -2.74
C SER A 45 -21.40 13.97 -3.24
N PHE A 46 -20.82 14.12 -4.43
CA PHE A 46 -19.90 13.14 -4.99
C PHE A 46 -18.82 12.93 -3.91
N LEU A 47 -18.88 11.78 -3.24
CA LEU A 47 -17.95 11.42 -2.19
C LEU A 47 -16.58 11.32 -2.87
N SER A 48 -15.79 12.38 -2.73
CA SER A 48 -14.52 12.51 -3.41
C SER A 48 -13.59 11.41 -2.92
N THR A 49 -13.46 10.36 -3.70
CA THR A 49 -12.40 9.34 -3.59
C THR A 49 -11.04 9.88 -4.03
N MET A 50 -10.93 11.19 -4.24
CA MET A 50 -9.69 11.81 -4.68
C MET A 50 -8.69 11.84 -3.53
N PHE A 51 -7.50 11.31 -3.80
CA PHE A 51 -6.35 11.44 -2.93
C PHE A 51 -5.93 12.90 -2.79
N ASP A 52 -5.44 13.25 -1.60
CA ASP A 52 -4.90 14.56 -1.32
C ASP A 52 -3.63 14.81 -2.14
N ARG A 53 -3.44 16.07 -2.53
CA ARG A 53 -2.33 16.55 -3.37
C ARG A 53 -1.61 17.73 -2.71
N LYS A 54 -1.95 18.06 -1.47
CA LYS A 54 -1.35 19.12 -0.66
C LYS A 54 -0.70 18.51 0.59
N PRO A 55 0.35 19.14 1.15
CA PRO A 55 0.92 18.71 2.41
C PRO A 55 -0.14 18.53 3.49
N PHE A 56 -0.06 17.42 4.22
CA PHE A 56 -0.99 17.11 5.29
C PHE A 56 -0.85 18.10 6.45
N ASN A 57 -1.96 18.68 6.90
CA ASN A 57 -1.98 19.56 8.06
C ASN A 57 -2.18 18.73 9.34
N THR A 58 -1.14 18.60 10.17
CA THR A 58 -1.18 17.86 11.44
C THR A 58 -2.03 18.53 12.53
N GLY A 59 -2.32 19.83 12.37
CA GLY A 59 -3.13 20.62 13.29
C GLY A 59 -4.65 20.49 13.10
N VAL A 60 -5.12 19.64 12.18
CA VAL A 60 -6.57 19.48 11.97
C VAL A 60 -7.23 18.71 13.13
N GLU A 61 -8.40 19.19 13.53
CA GLU A 61 -9.25 18.56 14.54
C GLU A 61 -10.19 17.50 13.93
N LYS A 62 -10.52 17.68 12.64
CA LYS A 62 -11.44 16.82 11.90
C LYS A 62 -10.96 16.66 10.47
N LEU A 63 -11.00 15.42 9.97
CA LEU A 63 -10.70 15.10 8.58
C LEU A 63 -11.96 15.26 7.71
N PRO A 64 -11.81 15.43 6.38
CA PRO A 64 -12.93 15.24 5.47
C PRO A 64 -13.56 13.85 5.63
N ALA A 65 -14.88 13.75 5.46
CA ALA A 65 -15.53 12.45 5.38
C ALA A 65 -14.92 11.63 4.24
N MET A 66 -14.74 10.33 4.44
CA MET A 66 -14.11 9.41 3.49
C MET A 66 -12.67 9.76 3.11
N TYR A 67 -11.96 10.56 3.91
CA TYR A 67 -10.56 10.92 3.64
C TYR A 67 -9.69 9.66 3.43
N THR A 68 -8.96 9.62 2.32
CA THR A 68 -8.13 8.49 1.90
C THR A 68 -6.63 8.75 2.09
N GLY A 69 -6.25 9.99 2.40
CA GLY A 69 -4.85 10.42 2.44
C GLY A 69 -4.26 10.61 1.04
N HIS A 70 -2.97 10.38 0.94
CA HIS A 70 -2.17 10.50 -0.28
C HIS A 70 -2.12 9.19 -1.04
N ASN A 71 -1.95 9.26 -2.37
CA ASN A 71 -1.84 8.06 -3.21
C ASN A 71 -0.42 7.46 -3.10
N PRO A 72 -0.23 6.30 -2.44
CA PRO A 72 1.11 5.73 -2.25
C PRO A 72 1.73 5.25 -3.57
N GLU A 73 0.91 4.76 -4.50
CA GLU A 73 1.37 4.27 -5.81
C GLU A 73 1.89 5.40 -6.69
N LEU A 74 1.13 6.49 -6.79
CA LEU A 74 1.56 7.65 -7.58
C LEU A 74 2.82 8.29 -6.98
N LEU A 75 2.88 8.42 -5.65
CA LEU A 75 4.07 8.93 -4.96
C LEU A 75 5.30 8.04 -5.22
N TYR A 76 5.15 6.72 -5.03
CA TYR A 76 6.22 5.75 -5.28
C TYR A 76 6.75 5.86 -6.71
N ASN A 77 5.85 5.86 -7.70
CA ASN A 77 6.22 5.93 -9.11
C ASN A 77 6.94 7.24 -9.44
N ASN A 78 6.47 8.37 -8.92
CA ASN A 78 7.13 9.66 -9.16
C ASN A 78 8.53 9.71 -8.55
N ILE A 79 8.73 9.17 -7.35
CA ILE A 79 10.07 9.06 -6.73
C ILE A 79 10.96 8.12 -7.54
N ARG A 80 10.44 6.95 -7.98
CA ARG A 80 11.19 5.98 -8.80
C ARG A 80 11.64 6.61 -10.12
N MET A 81 10.74 7.26 -10.84
CA MET A 81 11.06 7.92 -12.12
C MET A 81 12.13 9.01 -11.95
N ARG A 82 12.10 9.76 -10.84
CA ARG A 82 13.17 10.73 -10.53
C ARG A 82 14.50 10.07 -10.23
N LYS A 83 14.52 8.96 -9.49
CA LYS A 83 15.76 8.21 -9.25
C LYS A 83 16.37 7.68 -10.55
N GLU A 84 15.54 7.25 -11.48
CA GLU A 84 15.98 6.79 -12.81
C GLU A 84 16.49 7.96 -13.66
N GLY A 85 15.79 9.10 -13.64
CA GLY A 85 16.23 10.34 -14.28
C GLY A 85 17.49 10.92 -13.65
N ALA A 86 17.74 10.66 -12.37
CA ALA A 86 18.92 11.12 -11.65
C ALA A 86 20.21 10.40 -12.07
N LEU A 87 20.14 9.42 -12.96
CA LEU A 87 21.34 8.85 -13.58
C LEU A 87 21.97 9.90 -14.50
N ARG A 88 23.29 10.06 -14.40
CA ARG A 88 24.06 10.97 -15.25
C ARG A 88 24.01 10.49 -16.69
N GLU A 89 23.74 11.39 -17.63
CA GLU A 89 23.78 11.05 -19.05
C GLU A 89 25.25 10.92 -19.51
N PRO A 90 25.57 10.04 -20.48
CA PRO A 90 26.96 9.80 -20.90
C PRO A 90 27.71 11.05 -21.37
N GLN A 91 26.99 12.09 -21.81
CA GLN A 91 27.55 13.33 -22.37
C GLN A 91 27.45 14.52 -21.40
N GLU A 92 26.79 14.36 -20.25
CA GLU A 92 26.56 15.43 -19.28
C GLU A 92 27.82 15.66 -18.44
N THR A 93 28.24 16.91 -18.25
CA THR A 93 29.33 17.26 -17.32
C THR A 93 28.89 17.13 -15.85
N ASP A 94 29.82 17.08 -14.90
CA ASP A 94 29.47 16.99 -13.47
C ASP A 94 28.70 18.24 -12.98
N GLU A 95 29.04 19.43 -13.48
CA GLU A 95 28.32 20.66 -13.14
C GLU A 95 26.91 20.71 -13.73
N GLU A 96 26.73 20.27 -14.99
CA GLU A 96 25.40 20.18 -15.62
C GLU A 96 24.52 19.18 -14.88
N HIS A 97 25.08 18.02 -14.54
CA HIS A 97 24.41 17.00 -13.76
C HIS A 97 23.92 17.54 -12.42
N ARG A 98 24.81 18.16 -11.63
CA ARG A 98 24.45 18.75 -10.34
C ARG A 98 23.33 19.78 -10.48
N ARG A 99 23.43 20.69 -11.45
CA ARG A 99 22.40 21.72 -11.70
C ARG A 99 21.05 21.12 -12.08
N ARG A 100 21.04 20.02 -12.83
CA ARG A 100 19.81 19.31 -13.21
C ARG A 100 19.18 18.62 -12.01
N ILE A 101 19.97 17.86 -11.23
CA ILE A 101 19.50 17.20 -10.01
C ILE A 101 18.95 18.23 -9.02
N ASP A 102 19.66 19.34 -8.79
CA ASP A 102 19.20 20.41 -7.91
C ASP A 102 17.82 20.92 -8.36
N ARG A 103 17.63 21.16 -9.66
CA ARG A 103 16.33 21.58 -10.22
C ARG A 103 15.24 20.52 -10.05
N GLU A 104 15.56 19.25 -10.28
CA GLU A 104 14.60 18.14 -10.19
C GLU A 104 14.14 17.87 -8.74
N ILE A 105 15.03 18.06 -7.75
CA ILE A 105 14.69 17.88 -6.33
C ILE A 105 13.61 18.87 -5.90
N TYR A 106 13.66 20.12 -6.39
CA TYR A 106 12.68 21.16 -6.04
C TYR A 106 11.33 21.04 -6.77
N LEU A 107 11.20 20.16 -7.76
CA LEU A 107 9.91 19.96 -8.42
C LEU A 107 8.94 19.24 -7.47
N PRO A 108 7.63 19.58 -7.48
CA PRO A 108 6.64 18.84 -6.71
C PRO A 108 6.50 17.38 -7.17
N LEU A 109 6.54 16.44 -6.23
CA LEU A 109 6.32 15.01 -6.45
C LEU A 109 4.88 14.71 -6.86
N MET A 110 3.88 15.38 -6.26
CA MET A 110 2.48 15.20 -6.61
C MET A 110 1.67 16.44 -6.19
N GLY A 111 1.13 17.18 -7.15
CA GLY A 111 0.43 18.44 -6.84
C GLY A 111 1.40 19.47 -6.25
N SER A 112 1.23 19.82 -4.97
CA SER A 112 2.13 20.70 -4.23
C SER A 112 2.97 19.97 -3.18
N LEU A 113 3.02 18.64 -3.22
CA LEU A 113 3.85 17.82 -2.33
C LEU A 113 5.28 17.72 -2.87
N ASP A 114 6.26 17.83 -2.00
CA ASP A 114 7.70 17.66 -2.24
C ASP A 114 8.31 16.69 -1.23
N PHE A 115 9.63 16.45 -1.28
CA PHE A 115 10.29 15.49 -0.39
C PHE A 115 10.19 15.84 1.11
N ASP A 116 9.98 17.12 1.46
CA ASP A 116 9.94 17.60 2.85
C ASP A 116 8.51 17.70 3.43
N SER A 117 7.52 17.49 2.57
CA SER A 117 6.11 17.54 2.90
C SER A 117 5.71 16.49 3.95
N VAL A 118 4.66 16.81 4.72
CA VAL A 118 4.01 15.81 5.58
C VAL A 118 3.01 15.04 4.73
N TYR A 119 3.15 13.72 4.76
CA TYR A 119 2.29 12.77 4.08
C TYR A 119 1.37 12.08 5.08
N ALA A 120 0.28 11.56 4.55
CA ALA A 120 -0.74 10.83 5.28
C ALA A 120 -1.19 9.63 4.43
N PHE A 121 -1.08 8.41 4.94
CA PHE A 121 -1.47 7.19 4.24
C PHE A 121 -2.49 6.40 5.05
N ARG A 122 -3.64 6.10 4.45
CA ARG A 122 -4.67 5.30 5.12
C ARG A 122 -4.23 3.84 5.18
N ILE A 123 -4.43 3.22 6.34
CA ILE A 123 -4.33 1.77 6.54
C ILE A 123 -5.64 1.25 7.13
N THR A 124 -6.02 0.04 6.71
CA THR A 124 -7.21 -0.63 7.24
C THR A 124 -6.79 -1.49 8.44
N PRO A 125 -7.33 -1.25 9.64
CA PRO A 125 -7.12 -2.16 10.76
C PRO A 125 -7.58 -3.57 10.40
N LYS A 126 -6.79 -4.57 10.80
CA LYS A 126 -7.14 -5.99 10.64
C LYS A 126 -8.29 -6.38 11.54
N GLU A 127 -8.34 -5.78 12.73
CA GLU A 127 -9.33 -6.11 13.74
C GLU A 127 -9.70 -4.87 14.55
N VAL A 128 -11.00 -4.72 14.82
CA VAL A 128 -11.60 -3.67 15.66
C VAL A 128 -12.61 -4.35 16.59
N LEU A 129 -12.25 -4.50 17.86
CA LEU A 129 -13.08 -5.15 18.87
C LEU A 129 -13.46 -4.16 19.97
N TYR A 130 -14.71 -4.18 20.41
CA TYR A 130 -15.17 -3.36 21.53
C TYR A 130 -15.47 -4.23 22.75
N ASN A 131 -14.91 -3.84 23.90
CA ASN A 131 -15.25 -4.40 25.20
C ASN A 131 -16.14 -3.40 25.96
N ALA A 132 -17.41 -3.78 26.16
CA ALA A 132 -18.39 -2.93 26.84
C ALA A 132 -18.13 -2.79 28.35
N GLY A 133 -17.55 -3.81 29.00
CA GLY A 133 -17.23 -3.77 30.43
C GLY A 133 -16.16 -2.73 30.75
N ASP A 134 -15.14 -2.67 29.91
CA ASP A 134 -14.01 -1.74 30.06
C ASP A 134 -14.23 -0.41 29.32
N GLN A 135 -15.28 -0.29 28.50
CA GLN A 135 -15.56 0.85 27.62
C GLN A 135 -14.36 1.23 26.73
N VAL A 136 -13.71 0.21 26.16
CA VAL A 136 -12.56 0.38 25.26
C VAL A 136 -12.77 -0.36 23.95
N MET A 137 -12.38 0.30 22.88
CA MET A 137 -12.23 -0.30 21.56
C MET A 137 -10.76 -0.63 21.31
N ARG A 138 -10.45 -1.92 21.18
CA ARG A 138 -9.15 -2.42 20.76
C ARG A 138 -9.07 -2.38 19.23
N VAL A 139 -8.06 -1.72 18.70
CA VAL A 139 -7.76 -1.65 17.28
C VAL A 139 -6.41 -2.29 17.01
N ARG A 140 -6.34 -3.15 16.01
CA ARG A 140 -5.14 -3.90 15.63
C ARG A 140 -4.82 -3.67 14.16
N CYS A 141 -3.63 -3.15 13.88
CA CYS A 141 -3.12 -2.97 12.53
C CYS A 141 -2.03 -4.01 12.26
N GLU A 142 -2.09 -4.67 11.11
CA GLU A 142 -1.08 -5.65 10.70
C GLU A 142 0.20 -4.97 10.29
N ILE A 143 1.33 -5.51 10.76
CA ILE A 143 2.68 -5.11 10.40
C ILE A 143 3.38 -6.32 9.82
N THR A 144 4.07 -6.11 8.71
CA THR A 144 4.90 -7.13 8.07
C THR A 144 6.36 -6.70 8.09
N ASN A 145 7.27 -7.66 8.01
CA ASN A 145 8.66 -7.35 7.74
C ASN A 145 8.81 -6.96 6.27
N ALA A 146 9.56 -5.90 5.98
CA ALA A 146 9.90 -5.55 4.60
C ALA A 146 10.83 -6.62 4.00
N PHE A 147 10.72 -6.88 2.71
CA PHE A 147 11.70 -7.70 2.00
C PHE A 147 12.93 -6.87 1.63
N GLU A 148 14.11 -7.49 1.66
CA GLU A 148 15.35 -6.96 1.13
C GLU A 148 16.24 -8.11 0.61
N GLY A 149 16.63 -8.03 -0.66
CA GLY A 149 17.43 -9.07 -1.30
C GLY A 149 16.75 -10.44 -1.32
N GLY A 150 15.41 -10.47 -1.46
CA GLY A 150 14.61 -11.69 -1.46
C GLY A 150 14.43 -12.37 -0.09
N ARG A 151 14.71 -11.67 1.02
CA ARG A 151 14.51 -12.17 2.39
C ARG A 151 13.74 -11.15 3.22
N GLU A 152 12.99 -11.62 4.21
CA GLU A 152 12.35 -10.72 5.19
C GLU A 152 13.42 -10.09 6.10
N GLU A 153 13.41 -8.77 6.20
CA GLU A 153 14.28 -7.98 7.07
C GLU A 153 13.54 -7.63 8.36
N ARG A 154 13.87 -8.31 9.45
CA ARG A 154 13.15 -8.21 10.73
C ARG A 154 13.24 -6.83 11.36
N THR A 155 14.24 -6.03 11.04
CA THR A 155 14.37 -4.67 11.58
C THR A 155 13.48 -3.66 10.87
N LYS A 156 12.98 -3.97 9.68
CA LYS A 156 12.17 -3.07 8.85
C LYS A 156 10.69 -3.41 8.94
N LYS A 157 9.93 -2.60 9.69
CA LYS A 157 8.49 -2.77 9.87
C LYS A 157 7.72 -2.01 8.80
N ALA A 158 6.87 -2.73 8.08
CA ALA A 158 6.08 -2.22 6.97
C ALA A 158 4.57 -2.30 7.28
N PHE A 159 3.87 -1.21 6.99
CA PHE A 159 2.42 -1.13 7.03
C PHE A 159 1.89 -1.22 5.60
N MET A 160 1.07 -2.21 5.30
CA MET A 160 0.41 -2.32 4.00
C MET A 160 -0.62 -1.18 3.84
N VAL A 161 -0.40 -0.31 2.87
CA VAL A 161 -1.29 0.83 2.55
C VAL A 161 -2.16 0.55 1.33
N ARG A 162 -1.74 -0.36 0.44
CA ARG A 162 -2.52 -0.76 -0.73
C ARG A 162 -2.12 -2.15 -1.21
N TYR A 163 -3.12 -2.99 -1.46
CA TYR A 163 -2.98 -4.28 -2.12
C TYR A 163 -3.67 -4.24 -3.48
N GLN A 164 -2.98 -4.72 -4.52
CA GLN A 164 -3.48 -4.77 -5.89
C GLN A 164 -3.34 -6.20 -6.44
N PRO A 165 -4.40 -7.02 -6.38
CA PRO A 165 -4.37 -8.33 -7.03
C PRO A 165 -4.32 -8.14 -8.55
N GLN A 166 -3.41 -8.85 -9.22
CA GLN A 166 -3.26 -8.86 -10.68
C GLN A 166 -3.74 -10.19 -11.28
N LEU A 167 -3.55 -11.29 -10.55
CA LEU A 167 -4.03 -12.62 -10.90
C LEU A 167 -4.28 -13.39 -9.60
N ASP A 168 -5.43 -14.06 -9.49
CA ASP A 168 -5.72 -15.04 -8.44
C ASP A 168 -6.54 -16.15 -9.07
N ASN A 169 -5.85 -17.02 -9.82
CA ASN A 169 -6.46 -18.18 -10.44
C ASN A 169 -6.25 -19.40 -9.55
N ARG A 170 -7.32 -20.14 -9.28
CA ARG A 170 -7.26 -21.40 -8.55
C ARG A 170 -8.03 -22.44 -9.34
N TYR A 171 -7.37 -23.57 -9.61
CA TYR A 171 -7.98 -24.67 -10.33
C TYR A 171 -7.42 -26.00 -9.86
N THR A 172 -8.21 -27.06 -10.00
CA THR A 172 -7.80 -28.40 -9.63
C THR A 172 -7.39 -29.19 -10.86
N ILE A 173 -6.21 -29.80 -10.80
CA ILE A 173 -5.76 -30.79 -11.77
C ILE A 173 -5.81 -32.19 -11.14
N THR A 174 -6.03 -33.22 -11.94
CA THR A 174 -5.93 -34.60 -11.48
C THR A 174 -4.64 -35.19 -12.02
N ASP A 175 -3.76 -35.68 -11.14
CA ASP A 175 -2.50 -36.32 -11.55
C ASP A 175 -2.76 -37.70 -12.20
N LYS A 176 -1.70 -38.31 -12.74
CA LYS A 176 -1.79 -39.63 -13.39
C LYS A 176 -2.27 -40.76 -12.47
N ARG A 177 -2.28 -40.56 -11.15
CA ARG A 177 -2.72 -41.51 -10.12
C ARG A 177 -4.16 -41.23 -9.65
N GLY A 178 -4.83 -40.23 -10.23
CA GLY A 178 -6.17 -39.82 -9.81
C GLY A 178 -6.18 -38.86 -8.62
N VAL A 179 -5.03 -38.38 -8.15
CA VAL A 179 -4.94 -37.43 -7.02
C VAL A 179 -5.27 -36.03 -7.51
N ARG A 180 -6.22 -35.37 -6.84
CA ARG A 180 -6.58 -33.97 -7.11
C ARG A 180 -5.58 -33.03 -6.44
N ILE A 181 -4.99 -32.14 -7.23
CA ILE A 181 -4.01 -31.15 -6.79
C ILE A 181 -4.57 -29.77 -7.11
N GLU A 182 -4.59 -28.88 -6.12
CA GLU A 182 -4.93 -27.48 -6.33
C GLU A 182 -3.71 -26.71 -6.87
N VAL A 183 -3.92 -25.97 -7.95
CA VAL A 183 -2.95 -25.11 -8.60
C VAL A 183 -3.36 -23.67 -8.36
N GLU A 184 -2.48 -22.90 -7.74
CA GLU A 184 -2.69 -21.49 -7.44
C GLU A 184 -1.76 -20.61 -8.28
N GLU A 185 -2.29 -19.75 -9.12
CA GLU A 185 -1.52 -18.72 -9.81
C GLU A 185 -1.85 -17.35 -9.23
N ILE A 186 -0.98 -16.88 -8.36
CA ILE A 186 -1.19 -15.64 -7.61
C ILE A 186 -0.14 -14.61 -8.06
N LYS A 187 -0.63 -13.46 -8.52
CA LYS A 187 0.20 -12.30 -8.85
C LYS A 187 -0.40 -11.07 -8.21
N PHE A 188 0.39 -10.29 -7.49
CA PHE A 188 -0.07 -9.03 -6.91
C PHE A 188 1.05 -8.00 -6.78
N SER A 189 0.64 -6.76 -6.65
CA SER A 189 1.48 -5.65 -6.21
C SER A 189 1.01 -5.16 -4.84
N GLU A 190 1.95 -4.96 -3.93
CA GLU A 190 1.70 -4.41 -2.61
C GLU A 190 2.49 -3.11 -2.46
N TYR A 191 1.80 -2.04 -2.02
CA TYR A 191 2.44 -0.81 -1.61
C TYR A 191 2.39 -0.73 -0.10
N ALA A 192 3.55 -0.54 0.52
CA ALA A 192 3.70 -0.51 1.96
C ALA A 192 4.56 0.67 2.41
N VAL A 193 4.27 1.19 3.59
CA VAL A 193 5.05 2.22 4.26
C VAL A 193 5.97 1.56 5.27
N VAL A 194 7.28 1.65 5.03
CA VAL A 194 8.31 1.23 5.97
C VAL A 194 8.55 2.37 6.96
N ALA A 195 8.26 2.12 8.24
CA ALA A 195 8.48 3.07 9.30
C ALA A 195 9.96 3.03 9.74
N VAL A 196 10.75 4.03 9.38
CA VAL A 196 12.20 4.04 9.70
C VAL A 196 12.47 4.13 11.21
N ASN A 197 11.51 4.66 11.96
CA ASN A 197 11.50 4.80 13.41
C ASN A 197 10.44 3.91 14.07
N ALA A 198 10.19 2.72 13.52
CA ALA A 198 9.20 1.77 14.04
C ALA A 198 9.34 1.48 15.54
N ALA A 199 10.58 1.46 16.06
CA ALA A 199 10.89 1.21 17.47
C ALA A 199 10.33 2.27 18.44
N ALA A 200 9.94 3.46 17.94
CA ALA A 200 9.32 4.49 18.76
C ALA A 200 7.81 4.24 18.99
N PHE A 201 7.21 3.27 18.29
CA PHE A 201 5.80 2.94 18.38
C PHE A 201 5.58 1.61 19.12
N PRO A 202 4.46 1.44 19.86
CA PRO A 202 4.11 0.20 20.55
C PRO A 202 3.72 -0.91 19.56
N ILE A 203 4.72 -1.54 18.96
CA ILE A 203 4.57 -2.72 18.11
C ILE A 203 4.72 -3.96 18.99
N GLU A 204 3.70 -4.80 19.00
CA GLU A 204 3.68 -6.03 19.78
C GLU A 204 3.92 -7.22 18.85
N GLU A 205 4.85 -8.10 19.23
CA GLU A 205 4.93 -9.44 18.66
C GLU A 205 3.66 -10.20 19.03
N THR A 206 2.86 -10.58 18.05
CA THR A 206 1.72 -11.44 18.35
C THR A 206 2.22 -12.86 18.44
N ALA A 207 1.95 -13.52 19.57
CA ALA A 207 2.05 -14.97 19.61
C ALA A 207 1.25 -15.55 18.43
N PRO A 208 1.83 -16.51 17.68
CA PRO A 208 1.12 -17.13 16.57
C PRO A 208 -0.20 -17.66 17.12
N GLU A 209 -1.32 -17.11 16.63
CA GLU A 209 -2.64 -17.56 17.01
C GLU A 209 -2.65 -19.07 16.82
N SER A 210 -2.70 -19.81 17.92
CA SER A 210 -2.84 -21.25 17.88
C SER A 210 -4.25 -21.49 17.36
N THR A 211 -4.41 -21.52 16.04
CA THR A 211 -5.65 -21.86 15.39
C THR A 211 -6.02 -23.24 15.91
N LYS A 212 -6.99 -23.30 16.82
CA LYS A 212 -7.49 -24.53 17.45
C LYS A 212 -8.32 -25.39 16.48
N GLY A 213 -8.07 -25.29 15.17
CA GLY A 213 -8.83 -25.97 14.12
C GLY A 213 -7.93 -26.83 13.26
N ASP A 214 -8.16 -28.14 13.34
CA ASP A 214 -7.79 -29.22 12.42
C ASP A 214 -6.33 -29.29 11.93
N GLU A 215 -5.62 -30.22 12.56
CA GLU A 215 -4.19 -30.47 12.53
C GLU A 215 -3.58 -30.92 11.17
N LYS A 216 -4.33 -30.92 10.06
CA LYS A 216 -3.96 -31.72 8.87
C LYS A 216 -3.48 -31.01 7.60
N THR A 217 -3.29 -29.70 7.60
CA THR A 217 -2.73 -29.01 6.41
C THR A 217 -1.70 -27.93 6.76
N LYS A 218 -0.68 -28.31 7.54
CA LYS A 218 0.50 -27.47 7.85
C LYS A 218 1.62 -27.61 6.81
N ASP A 219 1.33 -27.37 5.55
CA ASP A 219 2.38 -27.32 4.53
C ASP A 219 2.96 -25.92 4.34
N GLN A 220 3.94 -25.60 5.19
CA GLN A 220 5.10 -24.72 4.94
C GLN A 220 4.86 -23.40 4.17
N ALA A 221 3.68 -22.79 4.26
CA ALA A 221 3.58 -21.36 4.09
C ALA A 221 4.22 -20.79 5.36
N GLY A 222 5.43 -20.23 5.21
CA GLY A 222 6.28 -19.79 6.31
C GLY A 222 5.46 -19.13 7.40
N LYS A 223 5.66 -19.60 8.63
CA LYS A 223 5.13 -18.98 9.84
C LYS A 223 5.76 -17.59 9.91
N SER A 224 5.17 -16.63 9.19
CA SER A 224 5.58 -15.24 9.24
C SER A 224 5.26 -14.80 10.65
N ASP A 225 6.30 -14.36 11.37
CA ASP A 225 6.14 -13.69 12.65
C ASP A 225 5.36 -12.40 12.34
N ARG A 226 4.03 -12.48 12.50
CA ARG A 226 3.13 -11.35 12.25
C ARG A 226 3.11 -10.50 13.50
N GLU A 227 3.77 -9.37 13.42
CA GLU A 227 3.66 -8.34 14.43
C GLU A 227 2.42 -7.50 14.17
N THR A 228 1.90 -6.91 15.24
CA THR A 228 0.77 -5.98 15.09
C THR A 228 0.98 -4.76 15.94
N PHE A 229 0.52 -3.63 15.42
CA PHE A 229 0.32 -2.44 16.23
C PHE A 229 -1.04 -2.54 16.90
N THR A 230 -1.05 -2.59 18.23
CA THR A 230 -2.28 -2.65 19.02
C THR A 230 -2.47 -1.32 19.74
N THR A 231 -3.71 -0.81 19.76
CA THR A 231 -4.06 0.28 20.67
C THR A 231 -5.48 0.17 21.19
N THR A 232 -5.77 0.85 22.30
CA THR A 232 -7.10 0.95 22.90
C THR A 232 -7.62 2.38 22.82
N ILE A 233 -8.89 2.54 22.47
CA ILE A 233 -9.57 3.83 22.36
C ILE A 233 -10.73 3.81 23.35
N LYS A 234 -10.69 4.70 24.35
CA LYS A 234 -11.80 4.85 25.31
C LYS A 234 -12.99 5.47 24.60
N MET A 235 -14.15 4.83 24.68
CA MET A 235 -15.39 5.35 24.08
C MET A 235 -16.63 4.65 24.67
N THR A 236 -17.77 5.32 24.65
CA THR A 236 -19.02 4.73 25.16
C THR A 236 -19.57 3.63 24.25
N PRO A 237 -20.48 2.76 24.72
CA PRO A 237 -21.13 1.77 23.86
C PRO A 237 -21.84 2.38 22.65
N GLU A 238 -22.44 3.56 22.81
CA GLU A 238 -23.14 4.30 21.74
C GLU A 238 -22.17 4.86 20.71
N GLU A 239 -21.01 5.36 21.15
CA GLU A 239 -19.93 5.78 20.25
C GLU A 239 -19.34 4.58 19.50
N ALA A 240 -19.06 3.48 20.20
CA ALA A 240 -18.55 2.25 19.60
C ALA A 240 -19.52 1.67 18.56
N LYS A 241 -20.82 1.67 18.86
CA LYS A 241 -21.86 1.22 17.92
C LYS A 241 -21.90 2.07 16.66
N ARG A 242 -21.70 3.39 16.78
CA ARG A 242 -21.63 4.32 15.62
C ARG A 242 -20.36 4.12 14.80
N CYS A 243 -19.23 3.83 15.45
CA CYS A 243 -17.94 3.68 14.79
C CYS A 243 -17.66 2.24 14.30
N LYS A 244 -18.52 1.27 14.62
CA LYS A 244 -18.32 -0.14 14.28
C LYS A 244 -18.17 -0.33 12.78
N GLY A 245 -17.01 -0.83 12.36
CA GLY A 245 -16.66 -1.02 10.94
C GLY A 245 -16.17 0.24 10.22
N ASN A 246 -16.23 1.41 10.86
CA ASN A 246 -15.83 2.70 10.29
C ASN A 246 -14.51 3.23 10.84
N VAL A 247 -13.99 2.66 11.94
CA VAL A 247 -12.67 3.05 12.46
C VAL A 247 -11.58 2.61 11.50
N THR A 248 -10.80 3.57 11.01
CA THR A 248 -9.62 3.36 10.19
C THR A 248 -8.42 4.08 10.80
N ALA A 249 -7.23 3.84 10.25
CA ALA A 249 -6.00 4.46 10.72
C ALA A 249 -5.29 5.23 9.60
N LEU A 250 -4.56 6.27 9.98
CA LEU A 250 -3.80 7.15 9.11
C LEU A 250 -2.36 7.20 9.61
N LEU A 251 -1.42 6.78 8.78
CA LEU A 251 0.01 6.95 9.03
C LEU A 251 0.41 8.36 8.60
N VAL A 252 0.89 9.18 9.53
CA VAL A 252 1.31 10.55 9.26
C VAL A 252 2.82 10.64 9.41
N GLY A 253 3.53 11.15 8.40
CA GLY A 253 4.98 11.17 8.43
C GLY A 253 5.65 11.92 7.29
N LYS A 254 6.98 11.98 7.32
CA LYS A 254 7.80 12.58 6.25
C LYS A 254 8.59 11.51 5.51
N LEU A 255 8.88 11.75 4.23
CA LEU A 255 9.76 10.88 3.45
C LEU A 255 11.14 10.82 4.09
N ALA A 256 11.72 9.62 4.18
CA ALA A 256 13.04 9.38 4.72
C ALA A 256 13.87 8.57 3.72
N SER A 257 15.17 8.87 3.60
CA SER A 257 16.08 8.10 2.73
C SER A 257 16.06 6.61 3.11
N PRO A 258 16.03 5.66 2.14
CA PRO A 258 16.23 5.83 0.70
C PRO A 258 14.98 6.24 -0.07
N TYR A 259 13.90 6.70 0.58
CA TYR A 259 12.59 7.11 0.05
C TYR A 259 11.75 5.97 -0.52
N THR A 260 12.34 5.14 -1.38
CA THR A 260 11.69 3.99 -1.99
C THR A 260 12.63 2.80 -2.14
N SER A 261 12.10 1.58 -2.08
CA SER A 261 12.76 0.35 -2.56
C SER A 261 11.77 -0.57 -3.27
N TYR A 262 12.29 -1.59 -3.96
CA TYR A 262 11.50 -2.54 -4.73
C TYR A 262 12.00 -3.95 -4.45
N GLU A 263 11.08 -4.89 -4.28
CA GLU A 263 11.39 -6.32 -4.21
C GLU A 263 10.40 -7.11 -5.05
N GLU A 264 10.90 -8.16 -5.71
CA GLU A 264 10.08 -9.11 -6.45
C GLU A 264 10.35 -10.51 -5.93
N ILE A 265 9.32 -11.13 -5.34
CA ILE A 265 9.39 -12.49 -4.82
C ILE A 265 8.69 -13.41 -5.80
N THR A 266 9.48 -14.23 -6.48
CA THR A 266 8.97 -15.26 -7.39
C THR A 266 9.14 -16.64 -6.78
N ARG A 267 8.05 -17.40 -6.69
CA ARG A 267 8.09 -18.85 -6.40
C ARG A 267 7.76 -19.60 -7.67
N LYS A 268 8.70 -20.44 -8.11
CA LYS A 268 8.47 -21.35 -9.23
C LYS A 268 7.56 -22.52 -8.80
N PRO A 269 6.74 -23.05 -9.72
CA PRO A 269 6.04 -24.32 -9.53
C PRO A 269 6.96 -25.43 -9.03
N VAL A 270 6.49 -26.18 -8.05
CA VAL A 270 7.11 -27.45 -7.58
C VAL A 270 6.05 -28.56 -7.59
N PRO A 271 6.41 -29.85 -7.68
CA PRO A 271 5.42 -30.93 -7.77
C PRO A 271 4.33 -30.91 -6.69
N GLU A 272 4.69 -30.49 -5.46
CA GLU A 272 3.78 -30.40 -4.32
C GLU A 272 2.90 -29.14 -4.36
N LYS A 273 3.37 -28.07 -5.04
CA LYS A 273 2.68 -26.80 -5.23
C LYS A 273 2.93 -26.31 -6.66
N PRO A 274 2.17 -26.84 -7.65
CA PRO A 274 2.41 -26.57 -9.08
C PRO A 274 2.04 -25.14 -9.50
N GLY A 275 1.54 -24.33 -8.56
CA GLY A 275 1.20 -22.93 -8.75
C GLY A 275 2.40 -22.01 -8.98
N THR A 276 2.14 -20.86 -9.61
CA THR A 276 3.11 -19.77 -9.74
C THR A 276 2.75 -18.65 -8.79
N TYR A 277 3.73 -18.12 -8.06
CA TYR A 277 3.52 -16.97 -7.18
C TYR A 277 4.48 -15.84 -7.55
N LEU A 278 3.93 -14.66 -7.81
CA LEU A 278 4.68 -13.44 -8.09
C LEU A 278 4.18 -12.29 -7.21
N ALA A 279 4.95 -11.93 -6.21
CA ALA A 279 4.65 -10.79 -5.35
C ALA A 279 5.61 -9.64 -5.65
N ARG A 280 5.07 -8.45 -5.91
CA ARG A 280 5.84 -7.23 -6.13
C ARG A 280 5.61 -6.26 -5.00
N TYR A 281 6.66 -5.94 -4.25
CA TYR A 281 6.59 -5.07 -3.10
C TYR A 281 7.21 -3.71 -3.45
N HIS A 282 6.43 -2.65 -3.19
CA HIS A 282 6.77 -1.27 -3.43
C HIS A 282 6.80 -0.53 -2.09
N TYR A 283 8.00 -0.29 -1.57
CA TYR A 283 8.16 0.31 -0.25
C TYR A 283 8.36 1.82 -0.35
N LEU A 284 7.65 2.56 0.51
CA LEU A 284 7.89 3.98 0.82
C LEU A 284 8.52 4.08 2.20
N TYR A 285 9.68 4.71 2.32
CA TYR A 285 10.35 4.90 3.61
C TYR A 285 9.88 6.21 4.24
N ILE A 286 9.24 6.10 5.40
CA ILE A 286 8.61 7.23 6.09
C ILE A 286 9.13 7.30 7.53
N GLN A 287 9.60 8.48 7.92
CA GLN A 287 9.74 8.87 9.32
C GLN A 287 8.33 9.15 9.86
N LEU A 288 7.77 8.20 10.61
CA LEU A 288 6.45 8.34 11.20
C LEU A 288 6.48 9.41 12.30
N LEU A 289 5.56 10.35 12.20
CA LEU A 289 5.29 11.37 13.22
C LEU A 289 4.19 10.88 14.16
N ASP A 290 3.06 10.47 13.56
CA ASP A 290 1.89 9.99 14.29
C ASP A 290 1.17 8.84 13.56
N ILE A 291 0.38 8.08 14.31
CA ILE A 291 -0.68 7.21 13.83
C ILE A 291 -2.01 7.73 14.37
N TRP A 292 -2.90 8.14 13.47
CA TRP A 292 -4.22 8.66 13.85
C TRP A 292 -5.29 7.61 13.60
N PHE A 293 -6.24 7.49 14.53
CA PHE A 293 -7.44 6.69 14.37
C PHE A 293 -8.63 7.64 14.22
N TYR A 294 -9.46 7.38 13.22
CA TYR A 294 -10.62 8.22 12.94
C TYR A 294 -11.79 7.39 12.42
N ASP A 295 -12.99 7.91 12.60
CA ASP A 295 -14.20 7.40 11.97
C ASP A 295 -14.24 7.87 10.51
N ILE A 296 -14.13 6.94 9.56
CA ILE A 296 -14.08 7.25 8.13
C ILE A 296 -15.35 7.92 7.62
N ALA A 297 -16.52 7.64 8.22
CA ALA A 297 -17.79 8.19 7.77
C ALA A 297 -17.92 9.67 8.12
N THR A 298 -17.46 10.05 9.32
CA THR A 298 -17.62 11.42 9.83
C THR A 298 -16.36 12.27 9.73
N GLY A 299 -15.19 11.64 9.59
CA GLY A 299 -13.87 12.27 9.69
C GLY A 299 -13.47 12.64 11.11
N LYS A 300 -14.24 12.25 12.14
CA LYS A 300 -13.92 12.52 13.55
C LYS A 300 -12.67 11.74 13.95
N ILE A 301 -11.63 12.46 14.39
CA ILE A 301 -10.43 11.85 14.95
C ILE A 301 -10.77 11.36 16.37
N VAL A 302 -10.54 10.07 16.62
CA VAL A 302 -10.85 9.42 17.91
C VAL A 302 -9.60 9.17 18.76
N LYS A 303 -8.42 9.08 18.14
CA LYS A 303 -7.14 8.96 18.85
C LYS A 303 -5.97 9.41 17.96
N LYS A 304 -4.97 10.07 18.55
CA LYS A 304 -3.66 10.33 17.93
C LYS A 304 -2.59 9.65 18.80
N ILE A 305 -1.64 8.96 18.17
CA ILE A 305 -0.51 8.32 18.84
C ILE A 305 0.75 8.83 18.17
N GLY A 306 1.51 9.67 18.86
CA GLY A 306 2.70 10.32 18.35
C GLY A 306 3.94 10.01 19.16
N ASN A 307 5.10 10.34 18.60
CA ASN A 307 6.39 10.16 19.27
C ASN A 307 6.76 11.25 20.28
N GLY A 308 5.84 12.18 20.60
CA GLY A 308 6.05 13.22 21.62
C GLY A 308 7.24 14.16 21.35
N LEU A 309 7.69 14.27 20.10
CA LEU A 309 8.75 15.17 19.66
C LEU A 309 8.26 16.61 19.53
#